data_AF-A0A959E8F5-F1
#
_entry.id   AF-A0A959E8F5-F1
#
_cell.length_a   1.000
_cell.length_b   1.000
_cell.length_c   1.000
_cell.angle_alpha   90.00
_cell.angle_beta   90.00
_cell.angle_gamma   90.00
#
_symmetry.space_group_name_H-M   'P 1'
#
loop_
_entity.id
_entity.type
_entity.pdbx_description
1 polymer ?
#
loop_
_entity_poly.entity_id
_entity_poly.type
_entity_poly.pdbx_seq_one_letter_code
_entity_poly.pdbx_strand_id
1 'polypeptide(L)'
;MSNTYDAIVVGSGMSGGWAAKELCEKGLKTLVLERGRNVEHIKDYPTANLPPWEIPYGNELTQTDREAYFIQSNVYNFRQDTKHFFVKDTENPYQQVKPFRW
;
A
#
# COMPACT_ATOMS: atom_id res chain seq x y z
N MET A 1 -0.31 8.26 29.79
CA MET A 1 -1.41 7.31 29.49
C MET A 1 -0.82 6.13 28.75
N SER A 2 -1.16 4.89 29.13
CA SER A 2 -0.71 3.68 28.42
C SER A 2 -1.64 3.44 27.23
N ASN A 3 -1.08 3.32 26.02
CA ASN A 3 -1.83 2.99 24.82
C ASN A 3 -2.10 1.48 24.77
N THR A 4 -3.10 1.03 25.53
CA THR A 4 -3.53 -0.38 25.57
C THR A 4 -4.65 -0.60 24.55
N TYR A 5 -4.55 -1.68 23.78
CA TYR A 5 -5.51 -2.15 22.78
C TYR A 5 -5.73 -3.65 22.96
N ASP A 6 -6.93 -4.14 22.65
CA ASP A 6 -7.25 -5.57 22.73
C ASP A 6 -6.72 -6.33 21.51
N ALA A 7 -6.65 -5.66 20.37
CA ALA A 7 -6.12 -6.20 19.13
C ALA A 7 -5.39 -5.13 18.31
N ILE A 8 -4.34 -5.54 17.60
CA ILE A 8 -3.60 -4.72 16.63
C ILE A 8 -3.65 -5.43 15.28
N VAL A 9 -4.19 -4.75 14.27
CA VAL A 9 -4.22 -5.21 12.88
C VAL A 9 -3.14 -4.44 12.12
N VAL A 10 -2.19 -5.16 11.53
CA VAL A 10 -1.12 -4.57 10.73
C VAL A 10 -1.45 -4.74 9.25
N GLY A 11 -1.73 -3.63 8.58
CA GLY A 11 -2.21 -3.52 7.20
C GLY A 11 -3.72 -3.33 7.13
N SER A 12 -4.17 -2.32 6.39
CA SER A 12 -5.59 -2.04 6.11
C SER A 12 -6.01 -2.51 4.72
N GLY A 13 -5.33 -3.50 4.16
CA GLY A 13 -5.76 -4.20 2.94
C GLY A 13 -7.07 -4.98 3.15
N MET A 14 -7.53 -5.72 2.14
CA MET A 14 -8.86 -6.35 2.17
C MET A 14 -9.10 -7.22 3.42
N SER A 15 -8.15 -8.09 3.77
CA SER A 15 -8.27 -8.95 4.95
C SER A 15 -8.14 -8.18 6.26
N GLY A 16 -7.25 -7.18 6.32
CA GLY A 16 -7.03 -6.38 7.51
C GLY A 16 -8.24 -5.50 7.85
N GLY A 17 -8.84 -4.86 6.84
CA GLY A 17 -10.08 -4.10 6.99
C GLY A 17 -11.24 -4.97 7.48
N TRP A 18 -11.38 -6.18 6.94
CA TRP A 18 -12.41 -7.12 7.41
C TRP A 18 -12.18 -7.56 8.86
N ALA A 19 -10.94 -7.93 9.21
CA ALA A 19 -10.58 -8.28 10.57
C ALA A 19 -10.86 -7.12 11.55
N ALA A 20 -10.47 -5.89 11.18
CA ALA A 20 -10.72 -4.71 11.99
C ALA A 20 -12.22 -4.47 12.22
N LYS A 21 -13.05 -4.60 11.17
CA LYS A 21 -14.51 -4.51 11.27
C LYS A 21 -15.05 -5.52 12.28
N GLU A 22 -14.73 -6.79 12.10
CA GLU A 22 -15.26 -7.88 12.95
C GLU A 22 -14.83 -7.75 14.42
N LEU A 23 -13.60 -7.32 14.68
CA LEU A 23 -13.09 -7.11 16.04
C LEU A 23 -13.78 -5.90 16.71
N CYS A 24 -13.90 -4.78 15.99
CA CYS A 24 -14.57 -3.59 16.49
C CYS A 24 -16.06 -3.84 16.77
N GLU A 25 -16.77 -4.54 15.87
CA GLU A 25 -18.20 -4.88 16.06
C GLU A 25 -18.45 -5.80 17.27
N LYS A 26 -17.43 -6.57 17.67
CA LYS A 26 -17.46 -7.39 18.90
C LYS A 26 -17.05 -6.62 20.17
N GLY A 27 -16.81 -5.31 20.06
CA GLY A 27 -16.50 -4.42 21.18
C GLY A 27 -15.03 -4.35 21.57
N LEU A 28 -14.11 -4.90 20.77
CA LEU A 28 -12.68 -4.82 21.05
C LEU A 28 -12.12 -3.46 20.64
N LYS A 29 -11.27 -2.89 21.50
CA LYS A 29 -10.49 -1.69 21.18
C LYS A 29 -9.36 -2.06 20.23
N THR A 30 -9.62 -1.90 18.93
CA THR A 30 -8.71 -2.34 17.86
C THR A 30 -7.90 -1.18 17.29
N LEU A 31 -6.58 -1.35 17.17
CA LEU A 31 -5.69 -0.44 16.45
C LEU A 31 -5.40 -1.01 15.07
N VAL A 32 -5.54 -0.19 14.02
CA VAL A 32 -5.09 -0.54 12.66
C VAL A 32 -3.86 0.29 12.34
N LEU A 33 -2.80 -0.37 11.89
CA LEU A 33 -1.56 0.26 11.44
C LEU A 33 -1.40 0.01 9.93
N GLU A 34 -1.46 1.07 9.14
CA GLU A 34 -1.19 1.02 7.70
C GLU A 34 0.05 1.87 7.40
N ARG A 35 0.93 1.38 6.52
CA ARG A 35 2.14 2.09 6.11
C ARG A 35 1.84 3.18 5.09
N GLY A 36 0.86 2.94 4.22
CA GLY A 36 0.40 3.91 3.23
C GLY A 36 -0.28 5.14 3.86
N ARG A 37 -0.47 6.18 3.04
CA ARG A 37 -1.30 7.33 3.39
C ARG A 37 -2.78 6.94 3.46
N ASN A 38 -3.61 7.76 4.10
CA ASN A 38 -5.06 7.63 3.96
C ASN A 38 -5.47 7.82 2.50
N VAL A 39 -6.28 6.90 1.98
CA VAL A 39 -6.81 6.91 0.61
C VAL A 39 -8.32 6.87 0.70
N GLU A 40 -8.97 7.96 0.30
CA GLU A 40 -10.43 8.07 0.33
C GLU A 40 -11.05 7.50 -0.96
N HIS A 41 -12.01 6.59 -0.80
CA HIS A 41 -12.75 6.02 -1.92
C HIS A 41 -13.40 7.12 -2.76
N ILE A 42 -13.37 6.98 -4.09
CA ILE A 42 -13.88 7.93 -5.11
C ILE A 42 -13.02 9.19 -5.27
N LYS A 43 -12.32 9.65 -4.24
CA LYS A 43 -11.54 10.90 -4.28
C LYS A 43 -10.11 10.70 -4.74
N ASP A 44 -9.43 9.70 -4.20
CA ASP A 44 -7.98 9.55 -4.32
C ASP A 44 -7.55 8.55 -5.40
N TYR A 45 -8.35 8.40 -6.46
CA TYR A 45 -8.10 7.48 -7.58
C TYR A 45 -7.74 8.26 -8.86
N PRO A 46 -6.58 8.95 -8.90
CA PRO A 46 -6.26 9.91 -9.97
C PRO A 46 -6.16 9.26 -11.36
N THR A 47 -5.88 7.96 -11.42
CA THR A 47 -5.62 7.23 -12.66
C THR A 47 -6.74 6.28 -13.06
N ALA A 48 -7.76 6.06 -12.20
CA ALA A 48 -8.75 5.00 -12.40
C ALA A 48 -9.63 5.19 -13.65
N ASN A 49 -9.87 6.43 -14.06
CA ASN A 49 -10.68 6.76 -15.24
C ASN A 49 -9.86 7.28 -16.41
N LEU A 50 -8.52 7.28 -16.31
CA LEU A 50 -7.67 7.71 -17.41
C LEU A 50 -7.67 6.63 -18.50
N PRO A 51 -7.81 7.01 -19.77
CA PRO A 51 -7.62 6.07 -20.84
C PRO A 51 -6.14 5.63 -20.93
N PRO A 52 -5.83 4.41 -21.42
CA PRO A 52 -4.47 3.88 -21.41
C PRO A 52 -3.42 4.75 -22.13
N TRP A 53 -3.83 5.52 -23.14
CA TRP A 53 -2.92 6.39 -23.91
C TRP A 53 -2.55 7.70 -23.20
N GLU A 54 -3.27 8.08 -22.14
CA GLU A 54 -2.90 9.23 -21.30
C GLU A 54 -1.89 8.85 -20.21
N ILE A 55 -1.68 7.55 -19.99
CA ILE A 55 -0.73 7.06 -19.00
C ILE A 55 0.68 7.12 -19.60
N PRO A 56 1.63 7.82 -18.96
CA PRO A 56 2.99 7.97 -19.47
C PRO A 56 3.66 6.62 -19.76
N TYR A 57 4.57 6.63 -20.75
CA TYR A 57 5.43 5.47 -21.08
C TYR A 57 4.64 4.19 -21.39
N GLY A 58 3.39 4.29 -21.84
CA GLY A 58 2.54 3.12 -22.09
C GLY A 58 2.24 2.31 -20.83
N ASN A 59 2.18 3.00 -19.68
CA ASN A 59 2.02 2.41 -18.34
C ASN A 59 3.20 1.55 -17.85
N GLU A 60 4.35 1.61 -18.53
CA GLU A 60 5.57 0.88 -18.14
C GLU A 60 6.47 1.70 -17.22
N LEU A 61 7.21 1.01 -16.34
CA LEU A 61 8.14 1.64 -15.40
C LEU A 61 9.38 2.16 -16.11
N THR A 62 9.80 3.38 -15.77
CA THR A 62 11.10 3.91 -16.21
C THR A 62 12.24 3.25 -15.42
N GLN A 63 13.48 3.42 -15.90
CA GLN A 63 14.65 2.94 -15.15
C GLN A 63 14.77 3.64 -13.78
N THR A 64 14.50 4.94 -13.71
CA THR A 64 14.47 5.70 -12.46
C THR A 64 13.40 5.18 -11.49
N ASP A 65 12.23 4.79 -11.99
CA ASP A 65 11.20 4.15 -11.14
C ASP A 65 11.72 2.83 -10.56
N ARG A 66 12.40 2.00 -11.35
CA ARG A 66 12.96 0.72 -10.89
C ARG A 66 14.07 0.90 -9.85
N GLU A 67 14.88 1.94 -9.98
CA GLU A 67 15.93 2.29 -9.01
C GLU A 67 15.35 2.82 -7.69
N ALA A 68 14.30 3.65 -7.76
CA ALA A 68 13.64 4.18 -6.56
C ALA A 68 12.76 3.14 -5.83
N TYR A 69 12.24 2.15 -6.55
CA TYR A 69 11.33 1.11 -6.08
C TYR A 69 11.88 -0.29 -6.42
N PHE A 70 13.09 -0.61 -5.96
CA PHE A 70 13.78 -1.87 -6.25
C PHE A 70 12.96 -3.12 -5.88
N ILE A 71 12.24 -3.12 -4.76
CA ILE A 71 11.37 -4.19 -4.31
C ILE A 71 10.00 -4.11 -5.01
N GLN A 72 9.33 -2.94 -5.00
CA GLN A 72 7.95 -2.85 -5.53
C GLN A 72 7.90 -3.00 -7.05
N SER A 73 8.98 -2.66 -7.77
CA SER A 73 9.06 -2.89 -9.22
C SER A 73 8.99 -4.36 -9.64
N ASN A 74 9.08 -5.31 -8.68
CA ASN A 74 8.87 -6.74 -8.91
C ASN A 74 7.43 -7.20 -8.64
N VAL A 75 6.53 -6.31 -8.17
CA VAL A 75 5.14 -6.65 -7.82
C VAL A 75 4.25 -6.46 -9.06
N TYR A 76 3.35 -7.41 -9.30
CA TYR A 76 2.54 -7.49 -10.52
C TYR A 76 1.65 -6.25 -10.78
N ASN A 77 1.28 -5.50 -9.73
CA ASN A 77 0.39 -4.35 -9.81
C ASN A 77 1.13 -3.01 -9.62
N PHE A 78 2.46 -2.97 -9.72
CA PHE A 78 3.24 -1.74 -9.63
C PHE A 78 3.58 -1.21 -11.03
N ARG A 79 2.85 -0.19 -11.47
CA ARG A 79 2.96 0.46 -12.79
C ARG A 79 2.80 1.98 -12.69
N GLN A 80 2.88 2.70 -13.80
CA GLN A 80 2.78 4.18 -13.77
C GLN A 80 1.46 4.65 -13.17
N ASP A 81 0.39 3.93 -13.44
CA ASP A 81 -0.95 4.19 -12.96
C ASP A 81 -1.15 3.92 -11.46
N THR A 82 -0.37 3.04 -10.84
CA THR A 82 -0.56 2.63 -9.45
C THR A 82 0.59 3.00 -8.52
N LYS A 83 1.79 3.33 -9.04
CA LYS A 83 3.01 3.54 -8.23
C LYS A 83 2.87 4.58 -7.13
N HIS A 84 1.97 5.54 -7.28
CA HIS A 84 1.69 6.59 -6.30
C HIS A 84 1.00 6.08 -5.01
N PHE A 85 0.54 4.83 -4.98
CA PHE A 85 0.04 4.16 -3.77
C PHE A 85 1.14 3.43 -3.00
N PHE A 86 2.35 3.33 -3.55
CA PHE A 86 3.45 2.60 -2.94
C PHE A 86 4.47 3.57 -2.36
N VAL A 87 5.06 3.15 -1.24
CA VAL A 87 6.15 3.85 -0.59
C VAL A 87 7.45 3.54 -1.33
N LYS A 88 8.32 4.54 -1.51
CA LYS A 88 9.64 4.36 -2.13
C LYS A 88 10.57 3.56 -1.25
N ASP A 89 11.25 2.56 -1.80
CA ASP A 89 12.25 1.80 -1.06
C ASP A 89 13.43 2.65 -0.60
N THR A 90 13.78 3.68 -1.37
CA THR A 90 14.90 4.57 -1.05
C THR A 90 14.67 5.41 0.20
N GLU A 91 13.42 5.76 0.50
CA GLU A 91 13.03 6.50 1.71
C GLU A 91 12.75 5.54 2.89
N ASN A 92 12.50 4.27 2.59
CA ASN A 92 11.83 3.33 3.48
C ASN A 92 12.39 1.90 3.29
N PRO A 93 13.70 1.69 3.49
CA PRO A 93 14.43 0.52 3.01
C PRO A 93 13.95 -0.78 3.67
N TYR A 94 13.88 -1.84 2.86
CA TYR A 94 13.55 -3.17 3.35
C TYR A 94 14.78 -3.84 3.96
N GLN A 95 14.63 -4.36 5.17
CA GLN A 95 15.60 -5.26 5.79
C GLN A 95 15.12 -6.70 5.61
N GLN A 96 15.78 -7.43 4.72
CA GLN A 96 15.42 -8.81 4.42
C GLN A 96 16.56 -9.74 4.87
N VAL A 97 16.30 -10.59 5.87
CA VAL A 97 17.21 -11.69 6.21
C VAL A 97 17.14 -12.79 5.16
N LYS A 98 15.96 -13.00 4.57
CA LYS A 98 15.71 -13.90 3.45
C LYS A 98 14.90 -13.17 2.38
N PRO A 99 15.10 -13.48 1.09
CA PRO A 99 14.29 -12.90 0.03
C PRO A 99 12.81 -13.17 0.27
N PHE A 100 11.99 -12.12 0.18
CA PHE A 100 10.54 -12.20 0.21
C PHE A 100 9.96 -11.50 -1.02
N ARG A 101 9.08 -12.20 -1.74
CA ARG A 101 8.33 -11.63 -2.86
C ARG A 101 6.89 -11.39 -2.42
N TRP A 102 6.46 -10.15 -2.57
CA TRP A 102 5.11 -9.69 -2.26
C TRP A 102 4.14 -10.03 -3.39
#